data_AF-A0A8T4RIP5-F1
#
_entry.id   AF-A0A8T4RIP5-F1
#
_cell.length_a   1.000
_cell.length_b   1.000
_cell.length_c   1.000
_cell.angle_alpha   90.00
_cell.angle_beta   90.00
_cell.angle_gamma   90.00
#
_symmetry.space_group_name_H-M   'P 1'
#
loop_
_entity.id
_entity.type
_entity.pdbx_description
1 polymer ?
#
loop_
_entity_poly.entity_id
_entity_poly.type
_entity_poly.pdbx_seq_one_letter_code
_entity_poly.pdbx_strand_id
1 'polypeptide(L)'
;MFEKKKSKKYHKETSRKNLGNDKPKTQTVHKHQDSLAYKKLIQRFKKDPGFHVLGEIMIVGFSFNKILVEKTGPVQGKVNITNNVAVLQVEKTPLSFGANKQDGLRFVYEFKAEYSPNIGHILLTGDILFLGDEKQIKEVLESWKKKKQVPKDVMEIIINNVLSKCNIEALILSREINLPPPIPLPRLTSKKE
;
A
#
# COMPACT_ATOMS: atom_id res chain seq x y z
N MET A 1 -5.57 30.19 58.79
CA MET A 1 -6.69 29.30 58.40
C MET A 1 -6.19 28.47 57.21
N PHE A 2 -5.71 27.21 57.30
CA PHE A 2 -6.31 25.96 57.85
C PHE A 2 -7.73 25.74 57.30
N GLU A 3 -8.14 24.67 56.59
CA GLU A 3 -7.83 23.22 56.53
C GLU A 3 -8.09 22.66 55.10
N LYS A 4 -7.34 21.70 54.51
CA LYS A 4 -7.26 20.22 54.69
C LYS A 4 -8.55 19.39 54.46
N LYS A 5 -8.55 18.64 53.34
CA LYS A 5 -8.98 17.25 53.07
C LYS A 5 -10.16 16.64 53.89
N LYS A 6 -11.10 15.96 53.20
CA LYS A 6 -11.24 14.47 53.18
C LYS A 6 -12.51 13.97 52.46
N SER A 7 -12.36 12.82 51.79
CA SER A 7 -13.42 11.94 51.31
C SER A 7 -14.02 11.05 52.43
N LYS A 8 -15.24 10.53 52.22
CA LYS A 8 -15.84 9.28 52.77
C LYS A 8 -17.16 9.04 52.00
N LYS A 9 -17.29 8.07 51.09
CA LYS A 9 -17.57 6.61 51.22
C LYS A 9 -18.95 6.24 51.83
N TYR A 10 -19.78 5.54 51.02
CA TYR A 10 -20.68 4.36 51.27
C TYR A 10 -21.74 4.45 52.42
N HIS A 11 -22.94 3.83 52.46
CA HIS A 11 -23.68 2.81 51.67
C HIS A 11 -25.16 2.76 52.16
N LYS A 12 -26.12 2.40 51.29
CA LYS A 12 -27.33 1.55 51.53
C LYS A 12 -28.03 1.42 50.16
N GLU A 13 -28.03 0.31 49.41
CA GLU A 13 -28.70 -1.00 49.64
C GLU A 13 -30.12 -0.82 50.20
N THR A 14 -31.22 -1.27 49.60
CA THR A 14 -31.52 -2.38 48.67
C THR A 14 -32.84 -2.06 47.95
N SER A 15 -33.03 -2.47 46.69
CA SER A 15 -33.95 -3.59 46.42
C SER A 15 -33.69 -4.21 45.05
N ARG A 16 -33.33 -5.49 45.07
CA ARG A 16 -33.37 -6.41 43.92
C ARG A 16 -34.78 -6.99 43.78
N LYS A 17 -35.27 -7.07 42.54
CA LYS A 17 -36.17 -8.06 41.90
C LYS A 17 -36.89 -7.31 40.76
N ASN A 18 -36.84 -7.67 39.49
CA ASN A 18 -36.73 -8.99 38.87
C ASN A 18 -35.96 -8.92 37.54
N LEU A 19 -35.21 -9.99 37.25
CA LEU A 19 -34.68 -10.28 35.91
C LEU A 19 -35.86 -10.59 34.97
N GLY A 20 -36.07 -9.74 33.98
CA GLY A 20 -36.79 -10.06 32.75
C GLY A 20 -35.80 -10.15 31.61
N ASN A 21 -35.82 -11.27 30.88
CA ASN A 21 -35.05 -11.53 29.68
C ASN A 21 -35.19 -10.39 28.65
N ASP A 22 -34.15 -9.58 28.48
CA ASP A 22 -33.96 -8.78 27.26
C ASP A 22 -32.59 -9.10 26.67
N LYS A 23 -32.61 -9.84 25.55
CA LYS A 23 -31.43 -10.04 24.70
C LYS A 23 -30.91 -8.65 24.29
N PRO A 24 -29.60 -8.39 24.28
CA PRO A 24 -29.07 -7.16 23.72
C PRO A 24 -29.50 -7.08 22.25
N LYS A 25 -30.27 -6.04 21.91
CA LYS A 25 -30.67 -5.74 20.54
C LYS A 25 -29.39 -5.57 19.71
N THR A 26 -29.12 -6.54 18.84
CA THR A 26 -28.13 -6.45 17.78
C THR A 26 -28.47 -5.22 16.94
N GLN A 27 -27.71 -4.13 17.11
CA GLN A 27 -27.81 -2.98 16.22
C GLN A 27 -27.34 -3.45 14.84
N THR A 28 -28.32 -3.51 13.95
CA THR A 28 -28.21 -3.89 12.56
C THR A 28 -27.30 -2.88 11.84
N VAL A 29 -26.10 -3.30 11.45
CA VAL A 29 -25.08 -2.48 10.73
C VAL A 29 -25.56 -2.02 9.33
N HIS A 30 -26.76 -2.40 8.90
CA HIS A 30 -27.24 -2.21 7.53
C HIS A 30 -27.77 -0.80 7.18
N LYS A 31 -27.82 0.19 8.08
CA LYS A 31 -28.46 1.50 7.77
C LYS A 31 -27.53 2.59 7.21
N HIS A 32 -26.21 2.42 7.24
CA HIS A 32 -25.30 3.52 6.86
C HIS A 32 -25.13 3.67 5.33
N GLN A 33 -25.17 2.56 4.59
CA GLN A 33 -24.97 2.54 3.13
C GLN A 33 -26.17 3.03 2.33
N ASP A 34 -27.39 2.93 2.87
CA ASP A 34 -28.61 3.40 2.20
C ASP A 34 -28.96 4.86 2.48
N SER A 35 -28.19 5.52 3.35
CA SER A 35 -28.42 6.92 3.69
C SER A 35 -28.30 7.81 2.46
N LEU A 36 -29.22 8.76 2.33
CA LEU A 36 -29.20 9.76 1.27
C LEU A 36 -27.88 10.55 1.25
N ALA A 37 -27.23 10.70 2.42
CA ALA A 37 -25.92 11.30 2.58
C ALA A 37 -24.82 10.47 1.90
N TYR A 38 -24.80 9.14 2.09
CA TYR A 38 -23.87 8.25 1.42
C TYR A 38 -24.10 8.23 -0.10
N LYS A 39 -25.36 8.16 -0.54
CA LYS A 39 -25.72 8.22 -1.97
C LYS A 39 -25.26 9.54 -2.61
N LYS A 40 -25.47 10.69 -1.94
CA LYS A 40 -24.99 12.00 -2.38
C LYS A 40 -23.46 12.12 -2.37
N LEU A 41 -22.78 11.52 -1.39
CA LEU A 41 -21.32 11.49 -1.30
C LEU A 41 -20.73 10.74 -2.51
N ILE A 42 -21.21 9.52 -2.79
CA ILE A 42 -20.79 8.74 -3.96
C ILE A 42 -21.09 9.46 -5.27
N GLN A 43 -22.22 10.16 -5.36
CA GLN A 43 -22.62 10.91 -6.56
C GLN A 43 -21.77 12.17 -6.76
N ARG A 44 -21.29 12.79 -5.68
CA ARG A 44 -20.34 13.91 -5.71
C ARG A 44 -18.96 13.44 -6.14
N PHE A 45 -18.51 12.32 -5.59
CA PHE A 45 -17.28 11.65 -5.98
C PHE A 45 -17.27 11.30 -7.48
N LYS A 46 -18.30 10.65 -8.02
CA LYS A 46 -18.40 10.30 -9.46
C LYS A 46 -18.40 11.51 -10.42
N LYS A 47 -18.57 12.74 -9.92
CA LYS A 47 -18.71 13.97 -10.72
C LYS A 47 -17.43 14.80 -10.75
N ASP A 48 -16.42 14.43 -9.97
CA ASP A 48 -15.09 15.04 -10.07
C ASP A 48 -14.38 14.51 -11.32
N PRO A 49 -13.92 15.38 -12.24
CA PRO A 49 -13.24 14.96 -13.48
C PRO A 49 -11.88 14.29 -13.24
N GLY A 50 -11.38 14.29 -12.00
CA GLY A 50 -10.22 13.51 -11.55
C GLY A 50 -10.59 12.22 -10.80
N PHE A 51 -11.87 11.88 -10.69
CA PHE A 51 -12.37 10.71 -9.97
C PHE A 51 -13.24 9.85 -10.89
N HIS A 52 -12.55 9.02 -11.68
CA HIS A 52 -13.20 7.93 -12.40
C HIS A 52 -13.38 6.74 -11.45
N VAL A 53 -14.59 6.54 -10.90
CA VAL A 53 -15.02 5.18 -10.47
C VAL A 53 -15.51 4.44 -11.70
N LEU A 54 -14.57 3.97 -12.50
CA LEU A 54 -14.76 2.96 -13.53
C LEU A 54 -14.10 1.70 -12.98
N GLY A 55 -14.86 0.60 -12.83
CA GLY A 55 -14.44 -0.72 -12.33
C GLY A 55 -13.04 -0.76 -11.70
N GLU A 56 -12.95 -0.57 -10.38
CA GLU A 56 -11.73 -0.21 -9.67
C GLU A 56 -10.49 -1.03 -10.11
N ILE A 57 -9.53 -0.32 -10.70
CA ILE A 57 -8.15 -0.79 -10.78
C ILE A 57 -7.66 -1.02 -9.35
N MET A 58 -7.40 -2.28 -9.00
CA MET A 58 -7.02 -2.63 -7.65
C MET A 58 -5.79 -3.54 -7.66
N ILE A 59 -4.73 -3.09 -6.99
CA ILE A 59 -3.63 -3.99 -6.63
C ILE A 59 -4.10 -4.81 -5.44
N VAL A 60 -4.27 -6.11 -5.65
CA VAL A 60 -4.80 -7.04 -4.65
C VAL A 60 -3.71 -7.86 -3.96
N GLY A 61 -2.50 -7.84 -4.51
CA GLY A 61 -1.37 -8.57 -3.96
C GLY A 61 -0.05 -7.95 -4.38
N PHE A 62 0.93 -8.03 -3.49
CA PHE A 62 2.32 -7.67 -3.74
C PHE A 62 3.19 -8.65 -2.96
N SER A 63 4.19 -9.24 -3.60
CA SER A 63 5.15 -10.13 -2.95
C SER A 63 6.56 -9.87 -3.45
N PHE A 64 7.54 -10.10 -2.57
CA PHE A 64 8.93 -10.26 -2.98
C PHE A 64 9.21 -11.73 -3.27
N ASN A 65 9.79 -12.02 -4.42
CA ASN A 65 10.23 -13.36 -4.82
C ASN A 65 11.74 -13.52 -4.61
N LYS A 66 12.51 -12.43 -4.75
CA LYS A 66 13.94 -12.39 -4.47
C LYS A 66 14.32 -11.06 -3.84
N ILE A 67 15.15 -11.15 -2.80
CA ILE A 67 15.83 -10.02 -2.19
C ILE A 67 17.32 -10.34 -2.24
N LEU A 68 18.10 -9.51 -2.93
CA LEU A 68 19.54 -9.59 -2.97
C LEU A 68 20.11 -8.22 -2.63
N VAL A 69 21.08 -8.23 -1.72
CA VAL A 69 21.77 -7.04 -1.27
C VAL A 69 23.25 -7.36 -1.14
N GLU A 70 24.08 -6.54 -1.77
CA GLU A 70 25.52 -6.75 -1.78
C GLU A 70 26.26 -5.43 -1.56
N LYS A 71 27.23 -5.44 -0.65
CA LYS A 71 28.23 -4.37 -0.49
C LYS A 71 29.55 -4.89 -1.02
N THR A 72 29.98 -4.35 -2.15
CA THR A 72 31.21 -4.76 -2.83
C THR A 72 32.42 -3.92 -2.40
N GLY A 73 32.21 -2.70 -1.93
CA GLY A 73 33.29 -1.76 -1.62
C GLY A 73 33.02 -0.82 -0.45
N PRO A 74 34.06 -0.11 0.02
CA PRO A 74 33.90 0.94 1.01
C PRO A 74 33.18 2.16 0.42
N VAL A 75 32.43 2.88 1.26
CA VAL A 75 31.80 4.15 0.87
C VAL A 75 32.87 5.25 0.93
N GLN A 76 33.38 5.67 -0.23
CA GLN A 76 34.41 6.72 -0.33
C GLN A 76 34.03 7.79 -1.36
N GLY A 77 34.29 9.05 -1.03
CA GLY A 77 34.05 10.17 -1.92
C GLY A 77 32.58 10.40 -2.27
N LYS A 78 32.32 10.90 -3.48
CA LYS A 78 30.97 11.18 -3.97
C LYS A 78 30.32 9.87 -4.43
N VAL A 79 29.23 9.49 -3.76
CA VAL A 79 28.40 8.34 -4.15
C VAL A 79 27.32 8.79 -5.11
N ASN A 80 27.19 8.09 -6.24
CA ASN A 80 26.02 8.20 -7.11
C ASN A 80 25.08 7.02 -6.88
N ILE A 81 23.79 7.28 -6.74
CA ILE A 81 22.78 6.25 -6.51
C ILE A 81 21.73 6.34 -7.61
N THR A 82 21.55 5.24 -8.33
CA THR A 82 20.55 5.12 -9.40
C THR A 82 19.52 4.08 -9.02
N ASN A 83 18.25 4.49 -8.97
CA ASN A 83 17.13 3.59 -8.76
C ASN A 83 16.40 3.35 -10.08
N ASN A 84 16.18 2.10 -10.45
CA ASN A 84 15.45 1.72 -11.65
C ASN A 84 14.35 0.71 -11.32
N VAL A 85 13.23 0.82 -12.03
CA VAL A 85 12.12 -0.13 -11.96
C VAL A 85 11.78 -0.63 -13.36
N ALA A 86 11.64 -1.95 -13.49
CA ALA A 86 11.23 -2.59 -14.73
C ALA A 86 10.08 -3.58 -14.47
N VAL A 87 9.15 -3.65 -15.42
CA VAL A 87 8.19 -4.75 -15.52
C VAL A 87 8.80 -5.77 -16.48
N LEU A 88 9.09 -6.97 -15.98
CA LEU A 88 9.76 -8.03 -16.73
C LEU A 88 8.77 -8.91 -17.50
N GLN A 89 7.58 -9.14 -16.92
CA GLN A 89 6.60 -10.07 -17.47
C GLN A 89 5.18 -9.69 -17.04
N VAL A 90 4.22 -9.98 -17.91
CA VAL A 90 2.79 -9.78 -17.66
C VAL A 90 2.05 -11.03 -18.10
N GLU A 91 1.28 -11.60 -17.19
CA GLU A 91 0.51 -12.83 -17.43
C GLU A 91 -0.90 -12.70 -16.91
N LYS A 92 -1.84 -13.37 -17.58
CA LYS A 92 -3.19 -13.55 -17.04
C LYS A 92 -3.13 -14.55 -15.89
N THR A 93 -3.80 -14.26 -14.78
CA THR A 93 -3.84 -15.16 -13.62
C THR A 93 -5.24 -15.18 -13.00
N PRO A 94 -5.78 -16.35 -12.62
CA PRO A 94 -7.03 -16.40 -11.87
C PRO A 94 -6.81 -15.92 -10.43
N LEU A 95 -7.61 -14.96 -9.99
CA LEU A 95 -7.61 -14.42 -8.63
C LEU A 95 -8.85 -14.94 -7.88
N SER A 96 -8.63 -15.50 -6.68
CA SER A 96 -9.69 -16.10 -5.87
C SER A 96 -9.96 -15.24 -4.63
N PHE A 97 -11.19 -14.76 -4.49
CA PHE A 97 -11.68 -14.00 -3.35
C PHE A 97 -12.79 -14.79 -2.66
N GLY A 98 -12.39 -15.77 -1.84
CA GLY A 98 -13.33 -16.73 -1.27
C GLY A 98 -13.99 -17.58 -2.35
N ALA A 99 -15.32 -17.54 -2.45
CA ALA A 99 -16.09 -18.30 -3.45
C ALA A 99 -16.06 -17.68 -4.86
N ASN A 100 -15.66 -16.41 -4.99
CA ASN A 100 -15.62 -15.73 -6.28
C ASN A 100 -14.25 -15.89 -6.94
N LYS A 101 -14.24 -16.27 -8.21
CA LYS A 101 -13.05 -16.28 -9.06
C LYS A 101 -13.19 -15.18 -10.10
N GLN A 102 -12.17 -14.35 -10.23
CA GLN A 102 -12.10 -13.32 -11.25
C GLN A 102 -10.72 -13.36 -11.90
N ASP A 103 -10.66 -13.09 -13.19
CA ASP A 103 -9.38 -12.96 -13.87
C ASP A 103 -8.67 -11.66 -13.46
N GLY A 104 -7.36 -11.73 -13.37
CA GLY A 104 -6.48 -10.57 -13.20
C GLY A 104 -5.17 -10.74 -13.96
N LEU A 105 -4.23 -9.87 -13.64
CA LEU A 105 -2.89 -9.87 -14.22
C LEU A 105 -1.85 -10.05 -13.12
N ARG A 106 -0.82 -10.85 -13.42
CA ARG A 106 0.42 -10.93 -12.64
C ARG A 106 1.50 -10.17 -13.38
N PHE A 107 2.06 -9.17 -12.72
CA PHE A 107 3.22 -8.41 -13.20
C PHE A 107 4.45 -8.85 -12.42
N VAL A 108 5.43 -9.42 -13.11
CA VAL A 108 6.76 -9.67 -12.53
C VAL A 108 7.55 -8.38 -12.63
N TYR A 109 8.02 -7.85 -11.52
CA TYR A 109 8.79 -6.61 -11.46
C TYR A 109 10.23 -6.84 -11.01
N GLU A 110 11.09 -5.89 -11.34
CA GLU A 110 12.44 -5.73 -10.84
C GLU A 110 12.64 -4.29 -10.38
N PHE A 111 13.17 -4.13 -9.17
CA PHE A 111 13.68 -2.88 -8.64
C PHE A 111 15.18 -3.04 -8.39
N LYS A 112 15.97 -2.07 -8.86
CA LYS A 112 17.42 -2.01 -8.68
C LYS A 112 17.83 -0.67 -8.08
N ALA A 113 18.62 -0.70 -7.02
CA ALA A 113 19.35 0.46 -6.51
C ALA A 113 20.85 0.18 -6.64
N GLU A 114 21.54 0.95 -7.47
CA GLU A 114 22.96 0.77 -7.77
C GLU A 114 23.80 1.91 -7.18
N TYR A 115 24.89 1.56 -6.49
CA TYR A 115 25.77 2.50 -5.81
C TYR A 115 27.13 2.56 -6.51
N SER A 116 27.43 3.71 -7.12
CA SER A 116 28.64 3.92 -7.90
C SER A 116 29.65 4.85 -7.21
N PRO A 117 30.96 4.63 -7.40
CA PRO A 117 31.56 3.56 -8.21
C PRO A 117 31.74 2.25 -7.41
N ASN A 118 31.08 1.17 -7.86
CA ASN A 118 31.22 -0.19 -7.32
C ASN A 118 31.21 -0.30 -5.78
N ILE A 119 30.21 0.30 -5.15
CA ILE A 119 30.06 0.27 -3.68
C ILE A 119 29.13 -0.88 -3.28
N GLY A 120 28.11 -1.13 -4.09
CA GLY A 120 27.14 -2.18 -3.85
C GLY A 120 25.88 -2.03 -4.69
N HIS A 121 24.95 -2.95 -4.50
CA HIS A 121 23.64 -2.89 -5.13
C HIS A 121 22.57 -3.60 -4.31
N ILE A 122 21.32 -3.21 -4.54
CA ILE A 122 20.12 -3.85 -4.03
C ILE A 122 19.29 -4.26 -5.23
N LEU A 123 18.90 -5.53 -5.29
CA LEU A 123 18.04 -6.12 -6.31
C LEU A 123 16.83 -6.75 -5.62
N LEU A 124 15.65 -6.19 -5.86
CA LEU A 124 14.38 -6.71 -5.38
C LEU A 124 13.54 -7.14 -6.58
N THR A 125 13.11 -8.39 -6.62
CA THR A 125 12.16 -8.87 -7.63
C THR A 125 10.95 -9.47 -6.96
N GLY A 126 9.83 -9.46 -7.67
CA GLY A 126 8.57 -9.90 -7.10
C GLY A 126 7.41 -9.84 -8.06
N ASP A 127 6.23 -10.08 -7.52
CA ASP A 127 4.99 -10.11 -8.28
C ASP A 127 3.99 -9.08 -7.75
N ILE A 128 3.28 -8.43 -8.67
CA ILE A 128 2.08 -7.64 -8.39
C ILE A 128 0.87 -8.35 -8.99
N LEU A 129 -0.15 -8.54 -8.16
CA LEU A 129 -1.45 -9.02 -8.60
C LEU A 129 -2.39 -7.83 -8.80
N PHE A 130 -2.82 -7.68 -10.04
CA PHE A 130 -3.66 -6.59 -10.51
C PHE A 130 -5.03 -7.14 -10.88
N LEU A 131 -6.07 -6.54 -10.31
CA LEU A 131 -7.45 -6.76 -10.69
C LEU A 131 -7.89 -5.61 -11.60
N GLY A 132 -8.45 -5.96 -12.76
CA GLY A 132 -9.07 -5.03 -13.69
C GLY A 132 -10.28 -5.66 -14.34
N ASP A 133 -11.01 -4.86 -15.12
CA ASP A 133 -12.10 -5.40 -15.92
C ASP A 133 -11.60 -6.20 -17.14
N GLU A 134 -12.51 -6.92 -17.79
CA GLU A 134 -12.15 -7.78 -18.94
C GLU A 134 -11.53 -6.99 -20.09
N LYS A 135 -11.98 -5.75 -20.33
CA LYS A 135 -11.48 -4.89 -21.40
C LYS A 135 -10.04 -4.47 -21.11
N GLN A 136 -9.76 -4.01 -19.90
CA GLN A 136 -8.42 -3.63 -19.44
C GLN A 136 -7.45 -4.81 -19.48
N ILE A 137 -7.86 -5.98 -18.99
CA ILE A 137 -7.03 -7.19 -19.02
C ILE A 137 -6.64 -7.52 -20.46
N LYS A 138 -7.61 -7.51 -21.40
CA LYS A 138 -7.34 -7.76 -22.82
C LYS A 138 -6.39 -6.71 -23.41
N GLU A 139 -6.64 -5.43 -23.16
CA GLU A 139 -5.81 -4.34 -23.67
C GLU A 139 -4.35 -4.44 -23.20
N VAL A 140 -4.12 -4.69 -21.91
CA VAL A 140 -2.78 -4.85 -21.35
C VAL A 140 -2.07 -6.06 -21.96
N LEU A 141 -2.74 -7.21 -22.04
CA LEU A 141 -2.15 -8.44 -22.60
C LEU A 141 -1.81 -8.29 -24.08
N GLU A 142 -2.70 -7.66 -24.86
CA GLU A 142 -2.44 -7.41 -26.28
C GLU A 142 -1.29 -6.42 -26.48
N SER A 143 -1.27 -5.32 -25.73
CA SER A 143 -0.19 -4.34 -25.79
C SER A 143 1.16 -4.97 -25.40
N TRP A 144 1.17 -5.78 -24.34
CA TRP A 144 2.37 -6.50 -23.91
C TRP A 144 2.85 -7.50 -24.97
N LYS A 145 1.94 -8.27 -25.58
CA LYS A 145 2.29 -9.24 -26.63
C LYS A 145 2.82 -8.56 -27.89
N LYS A 146 2.23 -7.44 -28.30
CA LYS A 146 2.57 -6.74 -29.55
C LYS A 146 3.80 -5.84 -29.41
N LYS A 147 3.92 -5.13 -28.28
CA LYS A 147 4.89 -4.02 -28.12
C LYS A 147 5.80 -4.17 -26.91
N LYS A 148 5.60 -5.18 -26.06
CA LYS A 148 6.26 -5.30 -24.74
C LYS A 148 6.08 -4.03 -23.89
N GLN A 149 4.90 -3.43 -23.98
CA GLN A 149 4.54 -2.20 -23.26
C GLN A 149 3.23 -2.39 -22.54
N VAL A 150 3.16 -1.88 -21.31
CA VAL A 150 1.93 -1.78 -20.53
C VAL A 150 1.29 -0.42 -20.83
N PRO A 151 -0.05 -0.35 -21.01
CA PRO A 151 -0.78 0.92 -21.10
C PRO A 151 -0.37 1.90 -19.99
N LYS A 152 -0.27 3.19 -20.33
CA LYS A 152 0.36 4.20 -19.47
C LYS A 152 -0.32 4.32 -18.10
N ASP A 153 -1.65 4.32 -18.08
CA ASP A 153 -2.49 4.36 -16.89
C ASP A 153 -2.20 3.19 -15.93
N VAL A 154 -2.13 1.97 -16.47
CA VAL A 154 -1.80 0.77 -15.68
C VAL A 154 -0.34 0.81 -15.23
N MET A 155 0.58 1.22 -16.11
CA MET A 155 2.01 1.28 -15.82
C MET A 155 2.31 2.25 -14.67
N GLU A 156 1.69 3.44 -14.65
CA GLU A 156 1.85 4.41 -13.55
C GLU A 156 1.46 3.81 -12.21
N ILE A 157 0.36 3.05 -12.16
CA ILE A 157 -0.12 2.39 -10.95
C ILE A 157 0.87 1.30 -10.49
N ILE A 158 1.34 0.46 -11.40
CA ILE A 158 2.31 -0.59 -11.10
C ILE A 158 3.62 0.02 -10.58
N ILE A 159 4.18 1.00 -11.28
CA ILE A 159 5.45 1.64 -10.91
C ILE A 159 5.34 2.34 -9.56
N ASN A 160 4.27 3.09 -9.31
CA ASN A 160 4.08 3.75 -8.02
C ASN A 160 3.97 2.74 -6.87
N ASN A 161 3.32 1.60 -7.09
CA ASN A 161 3.24 0.54 -6.07
C ASN A 161 4.60 -0.09 -5.80
N VAL A 162 5.36 -0.46 -6.85
CA VAL A 162 6.72 -0.99 -6.72
C VAL A 162 7.60 0.01 -5.98
N LEU A 163 7.64 1.28 -6.41
CA LEU A 163 8.44 2.30 -5.76
C LEU A 163 8.08 2.47 -4.29
N SER A 164 6.78 2.53 -3.95
CA SER A 164 6.34 2.72 -2.57
C SER A 164 6.85 1.62 -1.63
N LYS A 165 6.84 0.36 -2.07
CA LYS A 165 7.21 -0.79 -1.24
C LYS A 165 8.70 -1.09 -1.31
N CYS A 166 9.28 -1.09 -2.51
CA CYS A 166 10.70 -1.36 -2.71
C CYS A 166 11.59 -0.27 -2.11
N ASN A 167 11.18 1.01 -2.13
CA ASN A 167 12.00 2.06 -1.50
C ASN A 167 12.08 1.90 0.02
N ILE A 168 11.01 1.44 0.67
CA ILE A 168 11.01 1.17 2.12
C ILE A 168 11.95 0.00 2.42
N GLU A 169 11.80 -1.10 1.68
CA GLU A 169 12.64 -2.28 1.87
C GLU A 169 14.12 -1.99 1.57
N ALA A 170 14.40 -1.29 0.47
CA ALA A 170 15.75 -0.90 0.10
C ALA A 170 16.39 0.03 1.13
N LEU A 171 15.63 0.92 1.78
CA LEU A 171 16.11 1.76 2.88
C LEU A 171 16.51 0.93 4.11
N ILE A 172 15.72 -0.10 4.44
CA ILE A 172 16.03 -1.01 5.56
C ILE A 172 17.29 -1.81 5.20
N LEU A 173 17.33 -2.44 4.04
CA LEU A 173 18.46 -3.25 3.59
C LEU A 173 19.76 -2.44 3.48
N SER A 174 19.69 -1.20 2.96
CA SER A 174 20.86 -0.33 2.88
C SER A 174 21.44 -0.06 4.27
N ARG A 175 20.58 0.11 5.28
CA ARG A 175 21.01 0.32 6.67
C ARG A 175 21.72 -0.92 7.22
N GLU A 176 21.16 -2.11 7.01
CA GLU A 176 21.71 -3.36 7.57
C GLU A 176 23.13 -3.68 7.05
N ILE A 177 23.45 -3.30 5.82
CA ILE A 177 24.79 -3.51 5.23
C ILE A 177 25.64 -2.23 5.16
N ASN A 178 25.22 -1.15 5.81
CA ASN A 178 25.93 0.14 5.83
C ASN A 178 26.20 0.71 4.43
N LEU A 179 25.20 0.69 3.55
CA LEU A 179 25.13 1.52 2.35
C LEU A 179 24.40 2.83 2.64
N PRO A 180 24.69 3.91 1.90
CA PRO A 180 23.90 5.13 1.98
C PRO A 180 22.41 4.86 1.69
N PRO A 181 21.47 5.68 2.21
CA PRO A 181 20.06 5.55 1.86
C PRO A 181 19.83 5.69 0.34
N PRO A 182 19.06 4.79 -0.30
CA PRO A 182 18.80 4.84 -1.74
C PRO A 182 17.85 5.97 -2.15
N ILE A 183 17.21 6.60 -1.17
CA ILE A 183 16.28 7.71 -1.37
C ILE A 183 16.68 8.91 -0.51
N PRO A 184 16.40 10.15 -0.96
CA PRO A 184 16.62 11.33 -0.13
C PRO A 184 15.76 11.26 1.14
N LEU A 185 16.41 11.35 2.30
CA LEU A 185 15.70 11.45 3.58
C LEU A 185 15.38 12.92 3.89
N PRO A 186 14.23 13.19 4.53
CA PRO A 186 13.91 14.52 5.01
C PRO A 186 14.97 14.98 6.01
N ARG A 187 15.44 16.22 5.84
CA ARG A 187 16.41 16.85 6.75
C ARG A 187 15.77 18.06 7.39
N LEU A 188 15.95 18.21 8.70
CA LEU A 188 15.60 19.45 9.38
C LEU A 188 16.59 20.53 8.91
N THR A 189 16.09 21.55 8.21
CA THR A 189 16.85 22.75 7.92
C THR A 189 16.49 23.80 8.97
N SER A 190 17.38 24.02 9.93
CA SER A 190 17.29 25.21 10.77
C SER A 190 17.61 26.42 9.91
N LYS A 191 16.59 27.20 9.54
CA LYS A 191 16.78 28.50 8.90
C LYS A 191 17.53 29.39 9.91
N LYS A 192 18.74 29.84 9.58
CA LYS A 192 19.39 30.90 10.37
C LYS A 192 18.54 32.16 10.19
N GLU A 193 18.02 32.68 11.31
CA GLU A 193 17.44 34.03 11.39
C GLU A 193 18.51 35.09 11.13
#